data_AF-K7KAP1-F1
#
_entry.id   AF-K7KAP1-F1
#
_cell.length_a   1.000
_cell.length_b   1.000
_cell.length_c   1.000
_cell.angle_alpha   90.00
_cell.angle_beta   90.00
_cell.angle_gamma   90.00
#
_symmetry.space_group_name_H-M   'P 1'
#
loop_
_entity.id
_entity.type
_entity.pdbx_description
1 polymer ?
#
loop_
_entity_poly.entity_id
_entity_poly.type
_entity_poly.pdbx_seq_one_letter_code
_entity_poly.pdbx_strand_id
1 'polypeptide(L)'
;MGDHPKGMDPASLPSLHMTMAQKVLGSDFEPEAILHSYKKSFNGFVIKLTEQEAEKMAEMDTVVSVFPNRKTNLHTTRSWDFLGVSHQIQRTSLESDIILGVIDTGVWPESNSFSDKGLICKIIGAKYFNIEGANSKDDIISPRDAEGHGSHTASTIAGNLVKSASLLGFASGTAPCWIKIGCPEVDALAAFNEAIADGVDIISISA
;
A
#
# COMPACT_ATOMS: atom_id res chain seq x y z
N MET A 1 5.05 11.43 -8.76
CA MET A 1 5.58 11.74 -7.43
C MET A 1 6.88 12.52 -7.60
N GLY A 2 7.25 13.33 -6.61
CA GLY A 2 8.46 14.16 -6.70
C GLY A 2 9.73 13.38 -6.43
N ASP A 3 10.80 13.72 -7.15
CA ASP A 3 12.15 13.27 -6.82
C ASP A 3 12.68 13.98 -5.58
N HIS A 4 13.60 13.32 -4.88
CA HIS A 4 14.39 13.98 -3.85
C HIS A 4 15.21 15.13 -4.46
N PRO A 5 15.20 16.33 -3.86
CA PRO A 5 16.06 17.42 -4.30
C PRO A 5 17.53 16.99 -4.25
N LYS A 6 18.29 17.30 -5.31
CA LYS A 6 19.71 16.89 -5.42
C LYS A 6 20.51 17.40 -4.21
N GLY A 7 21.20 16.49 -3.53
CA GLY A 7 22.07 16.81 -2.39
C GLY A 7 21.33 17.14 -1.09
N MET A 8 19.99 17.05 -1.05
CA MET A 8 19.24 17.19 0.18
C MET A 8 19.19 15.85 0.92
N ASP A 9 19.44 15.90 2.23
CA ASP A 9 19.21 14.75 3.11
C ASP A 9 17.70 14.46 3.17
N PRO A 10 17.25 13.22 2.92
CA PRO A 10 15.87 12.78 3.12
C PRO A 10 15.26 13.19 4.49
N ALA A 11 16.07 13.26 5.55
CA ALA A 11 15.62 13.70 6.87
C ALA A 11 15.17 15.17 6.91
N SER A 12 15.60 16.00 5.95
CA SER A 12 15.26 17.42 5.84
C SER A 12 13.98 17.69 5.04
N LEU A 13 13.43 16.69 4.34
CA LEU A 13 12.22 16.84 3.52
C LEU A 13 10.99 17.36 4.30
N PRO A 14 10.70 16.89 5.54
CA PRO A 14 9.59 17.45 6.31
C PRO A 14 9.69 18.97 6.53
N SER A 15 10.90 19.50 6.73
CA SER A 15 11.13 20.95 6.86
C SER A 15 10.92 21.69 5.53
N LEU A 16 11.28 21.05 4.41
CA LEU A 16 10.98 21.57 3.07
C LEU A 16 9.45 21.64 2.85
N HIS A 17 8.72 20.58 3.20
CA HIS A 17 7.26 20.54 3.09
C HIS A 17 6.59 21.61 3.97
N MET A 18 7.08 21.82 5.19
CA MET A 18 6.64 22.90 6.09
C MET A 18 6.81 24.27 5.43
N THR A 19 7.97 24.52 4.81
CA THR A 19 8.25 25.77 4.11
C THR A 19 7.34 25.96 2.88
N MET A 20 7.01 24.88 2.17
CA MET A 20 6.08 24.92 1.05
C MET A 20 4.65 25.25 1.52
N ALA A 21 4.20 24.60 2.60
CA ALA A 21 2.91 24.87 3.23
C ALA A 21 2.80 26.34 3.70
N GLN A 22 3.82 26.88 4.37
CA GLN A 22 3.85 28.27 4.84
C GLN A 22 3.64 29.29 3.71
N LYS A 23 4.15 29.02 2.50
CA LYS A 23 3.96 29.92 1.35
C LYS A 23 2.50 30.02 0.90
N VAL A 24 1.70 28.97 1.16
CA VAL A 24 0.31 28.88 0.72
C VAL A 24 -0.66 29.24 1.86
N LEU A 25 -0.44 28.69 3.06
CA LEU A 25 -1.33 28.86 4.22
C LEU A 25 -0.95 30.06 5.11
N GLY A 26 0.23 30.65 4.91
CA GLY A 26 0.77 31.72 5.76
C GLY A 26 1.64 31.22 6.92
N SER A 27 2.25 32.15 7.65
CA SER A 27 3.17 31.84 8.77
C SER A 27 2.48 31.20 9.97
N ASP A 28 1.20 31.49 10.15
CA ASP A 28 0.44 31.18 11.36
C ASP A 28 -0.40 29.91 11.18
N PHE A 29 -0.14 29.13 10.13
CA PHE A 29 -0.88 27.91 9.86
C PHE A 29 -0.58 26.83 10.91
N GLU A 30 -1.59 26.02 11.23
CA GLU A 30 -1.47 24.91 12.17
C GLU A 30 -0.60 23.79 11.55
N PRO A 31 0.52 23.39 12.18
CA PRO A 31 1.40 22.33 11.67
C PRO A 31 0.68 20.99 11.43
N GLU A 32 -0.40 20.72 12.16
CA GLU A 32 -1.27 19.56 12.04
C GLU A 32 -2.03 19.51 10.70
N ALA A 33 -2.04 20.60 9.93
CA ALA A 33 -2.56 20.58 8.56
C ALA A 33 -1.75 19.61 7.67
N ILE A 34 -0.45 19.44 7.94
CA ILE A 34 0.38 18.42 7.29
C ILE A 34 0.18 17.08 8.01
N LEU A 35 -0.59 16.19 7.40
CA LEU A 35 -0.91 14.87 7.96
C LEU A 35 0.25 13.89 7.82
N HIS A 36 1.03 13.98 6.74
CA HIS A 36 2.12 13.05 6.48
C HIS A 36 3.17 13.65 5.55
N SER A 37 4.42 13.21 5.69
CA SER A 37 5.53 13.57 4.79
C SER A 37 6.22 12.31 4.30
N TYR A 38 6.07 12.02 3.01
CA TYR A 38 6.85 10.98 2.32
C TYR A 38 8.28 11.49 2.16
N LYS A 39 9.23 10.71 2.66
CA LYS A 39 10.63 11.11 2.71
C LYS A 39 11.64 10.01 2.41
N LYS A 40 11.19 8.79 2.11
CA LYS A 40 12.12 7.65 1.96
C LYS A 40 12.43 7.38 0.50
N SER A 41 11.39 7.17 -0.30
CA SER A 41 11.49 6.86 -1.72
C SER A 41 10.95 7.99 -2.59
N PHE A 42 10.02 8.79 -2.07
CA PHE A 42 9.42 9.91 -2.78
C PHE A 42 9.53 11.19 -1.95
N ASN A 43 9.58 12.32 -2.65
CA ASN A 43 9.37 13.66 -2.09
C ASN A 43 7.90 14.05 -2.31
N GLY A 44 7.17 14.19 -1.20
CA GLY A 44 5.78 14.62 -1.22
C GLY A 44 5.18 14.61 0.18
N PHE A 45 4.02 15.21 0.33
CA PHE A 45 3.33 15.30 1.62
C PHE A 45 1.82 15.32 1.45
N VAL A 46 1.14 14.91 2.51
CA VAL A 46 -0.31 14.96 2.63
C VAL A 46 -0.64 16.17 3.48
N ILE A 47 -1.45 17.07 2.94
CA ILE A 47 -1.84 18.30 3.60
C ILE A 47 -3.33 18.55 3.40
N LYS A 48 -3.99 19.03 4.44
CA LYS A 48 -5.39 19.47 4.38
C LYS A 48 -5.45 20.91 3.88
N LEU A 49 -6.09 21.11 2.73
CA LEU A 49 -6.23 22.40 2.06
C LEU A 49 -7.69 22.65 1.68
N THR A 50 -8.05 23.92 1.60
CA THR A 50 -9.22 24.38 0.83
C THR A 50 -8.96 24.26 -0.67
N GLU A 51 -10.00 24.30 -1.50
CA GLU A 51 -9.87 24.26 -2.96
C GLU A 51 -8.96 25.39 -3.49
N GLN A 52 -9.12 26.61 -2.96
CA GLN A 52 -8.30 27.76 -3.34
C GLN A 52 -6.83 27.62 -2.92
N GLU A 53 -6.56 27.02 -1.76
CA GLU A 53 -5.18 26.75 -1.33
C GLU A 53 -4.54 25.63 -2.15
N ALA A 54 -5.32 24.61 -2.55
CA ALA A 54 -4.85 23.55 -3.44
C ALA A 54 -4.49 24.09 -4.82
N GLU A 55 -5.29 25.01 -5.38
CA GLU A 55 -4.97 25.73 -6.63
C GLU A 55 -3.66 26.52 -6.50
N LYS A 56 -3.52 27.33 -5.44
CA LYS A 56 -2.27 28.07 -5.17
C LYS A 56 -1.06 27.16 -5.04
N MET A 57 -1.21 26.01 -4.39
CA MET A 57 -0.12 25.04 -4.25
C MET A 57 0.25 24.40 -5.59
N ALA A 58 -0.73 24.13 -6.45
CA ALA A 58 -0.51 23.58 -7.78
C ALA A 58 0.20 24.56 -8.74
N GLU A 59 0.06 25.87 -8.52
CA GLU A 59 0.73 26.92 -9.29
C GLU A 59 2.21 27.15 -8.93
N MET A 60 2.71 26.53 -7.85
CA MET A 60 4.09 26.71 -7.41
C MET A 60 5.08 25.97 -8.32
N ASP A 61 6.12 26.66 -8.82
CA ASP A 61 7.19 26.07 -9.65
C ASP A 61 7.89 24.86 -9.02
N THR A 62 7.87 24.75 -7.69
CA THR A 62 8.49 23.64 -6.93
C THR A 62 7.57 22.43 -6.76
N VAL A 63 6.32 22.51 -7.21
CA VAL A 63 5.31 21.45 -7.05
C VAL A 63 5.05 20.82 -8.41
N VAL A 64 5.22 19.50 -8.51
CA VAL A 64 5.01 18.77 -9.78
C VAL A 64 3.53 18.45 -10.01
N SER A 65 2.78 18.16 -8.95
CA SER A 65 1.36 17.77 -9.02
C SER A 65 0.68 17.88 -7.66
N VAL A 66 -0.60 18.28 -7.65
CA VAL A 66 -1.50 18.23 -6.49
C VAL A 66 -2.73 17.41 -6.89
N PHE A 67 -3.15 16.47 -6.05
CA PHE A 67 -4.33 15.64 -6.30
C PHE A 67 -5.08 15.35 -4.99
N PRO A 68 -6.41 15.26 -5.01
CA PRO A 68 -7.20 14.97 -3.81
C PRO A 68 -6.96 13.54 -3.34
N ASN A 69 -6.91 13.33 -2.02
CA ASN A 69 -6.95 11.99 -1.44
C ASN A 69 -8.29 11.32 -1.74
N ARG A 70 -8.28 10.07 -2.22
CA ARG A 70 -9.48 9.27 -2.48
C ARG A 70 -9.42 7.96 -1.72
N LYS A 71 -10.57 7.31 -1.56
CA LYS A 71 -10.66 5.92 -1.10
C LYS A 71 -10.90 5.04 -2.31
N THR A 72 -10.06 4.03 -2.51
CA THR A 72 -10.23 3.04 -3.58
C THR A 72 -11.26 1.98 -3.13
N ASN A 73 -11.71 1.09 -4.01
CA ASN A 73 -12.62 0.01 -3.63
C ASN A 73 -11.94 -1.31 -3.91
N LEU A 74 -11.67 -2.10 -2.87
CA LEU A 74 -10.93 -3.35 -2.98
C LEU A 74 -11.48 -4.25 -4.09
N HIS A 75 -10.64 -4.48 -5.10
CA HIS A 75 -10.91 -5.39 -6.19
C HIS A 75 -9.78 -6.41 -6.34
N THR A 76 -10.12 -7.70 -6.27
CA THR A 76 -9.23 -8.77 -6.76
C THR A 76 -9.58 -9.11 -8.20
N THR A 77 -8.57 -9.29 -9.05
CA THR A 77 -8.72 -9.87 -10.39
C THR A 77 -8.05 -11.24 -10.45
N ARG A 78 -8.43 -12.06 -11.44
CA ARG A 78 -7.82 -13.38 -11.69
C ARG A 78 -6.39 -13.20 -12.21
N SER A 79 -5.39 -13.10 -11.34
CA SER A 79 -4.01 -12.82 -11.78
C SER A 79 -3.47 -13.86 -12.77
N TRP A 80 -3.71 -15.17 -12.56
CA TRP A 80 -3.22 -16.22 -13.45
C TRP A 80 -3.91 -16.24 -14.82
N ASP A 81 -5.23 -16.06 -14.86
CA ASP A 81 -5.98 -15.94 -16.11
C ASP A 81 -5.61 -14.63 -16.85
N PHE A 82 -5.40 -13.53 -16.11
CA PHE A 82 -4.98 -12.23 -16.65
C PHE A 82 -3.57 -12.28 -17.25
N LEU A 83 -2.64 -12.98 -16.60
CA LEU A 83 -1.28 -13.18 -17.11
C LEU A 83 -1.20 -14.25 -18.21
N GLY A 84 -2.28 -15.00 -18.47
CA GLY A 84 -2.29 -16.10 -19.44
C GLY A 84 -1.38 -17.27 -19.03
N VAL A 85 -1.10 -17.42 -17.74
CA VAL A 85 -0.13 -18.39 -17.23
C VAL A 85 -0.84 -19.69 -16.83
N SER A 86 -0.38 -20.82 -17.37
CA SER A 86 -0.96 -22.13 -17.04
C SER A 86 -0.60 -22.56 -15.61
N HIS A 87 -1.53 -23.24 -14.94
CA HIS A 87 -1.34 -23.72 -13.56
C HIS A 87 -0.31 -24.87 -13.45
N GLN A 88 0.31 -25.28 -14.56
CA GLN A 88 1.21 -26.43 -14.67
C GLN A 88 2.68 -26.02 -14.88
N ILE A 89 3.10 -24.86 -14.38
CA ILE A 89 4.52 -24.49 -14.41
C ILE A 89 5.31 -25.43 -13.49
N GLN A 90 6.29 -26.14 -14.07
CA GLN A 90 7.36 -26.75 -13.28
C GLN A 90 8.20 -25.62 -12.68
N ARG A 91 8.05 -25.38 -11.38
CA ARG A 91 8.90 -24.44 -10.65
C ARG A 91 10.35 -24.96 -10.67
N THR A 92 11.28 -24.08 -11.01
CA THR A 92 12.72 -24.36 -10.92
C THR A 92 13.27 -23.78 -9.62
N SER A 93 14.36 -24.34 -9.08
CA SER A 93 15.01 -23.81 -7.88
C SER A 93 15.85 -22.55 -8.11
N LEU A 94 15.84 -21.99 -9.33
CA LEU A 94 16.62 -20.81 -9.71
C LEU A 94 15.98 -19.50 -9.22
N GLU A 95 14.69 -19.51 -8.90
CA GLU A 95 13.95 -18.35 -8.41
C GLU A 95 13.84 -18.41 -6.88
N SER A 96 14.89 -17.98 -6.18
CA SER A 96 14.92 -17.82 -4.72
C SER A 96 15.15 -16.37 -4.31
N ASP A 97 14.94 -16.08 -3.03
CA ASP A 97 15.33 -14.81 -2.39
C ASP A 97 14.69 -13.54 -2.99
N ILE A 98 13.47 -13.66 -3.51
CA ILE A 98 12.64 -12.53 -3.96
C ILE A 98 11.78 -12.04 -2.78
N ILE A 99 11.86 -10.76 -2.49
CA ILE A 99 11.04 -10.07 -1.49
C ILE A 99 9.78 -9.54 -2.18
N LEU A 100 8.63 -10.08 -1.79
CA LEU A 100 7.31 -9.66 -2.29
C LEU A 100 6.65 -8.75 -1.25
N GLY A 101 6.25 -7.55 -1.66
CA GLY A 101 5.46 -6.62 -0.86
C GLY A 101 4.00 -6.74 -1.25
N VAL A 102 3.12 -6.87 -0.25
CA VAL A 102 1.67 -6.90 -0.46
C VAL A 102 1.06 -5.68 0.21
N ILE A 103 0.42 -4.82 -0.57
CA ILE A 103 -0.32 -3.65 -0.10
C ILE A 103 -1.81 -4.00 -0.14
N ASP A 104 -2.38 -4.23 1.03
CA ASP A 104 -3.77 -4.67 1.21
C ASP A 104 -4.23 -4.38 2.67
N THR A 105 -5.41 -4.86 3.07
CA THR A 105 -6.04 -4.62 4.39
C THR A 105 -5.29 -5.20 5.58
N GLY A 106 -4.28 -6.04 5.35
CA GLY A 106 -3.47 -6.67 6.39
C GLY A 106 -3.06 -8.08 6.02
N VAL A 107 -2.45 -8.79 6.96
CA VAL A 107 -2.16 -10.22 6.82
C VAL A 107 -2.48 -10.96 8.11
N TRP A 108 -2.99 -12.19 8.03
CA TRP A 108 -3.17 -13.09 9.17
C TRP A 108 -2.06 -14.15 9.17
N PRO A 109 -0.94 -13.95 9.90
CA PRO A 109 0.23 -14.82 9.80
C PRO A 109 -0.02 -16.26 10.22
N GLU A 110 -0.98 -16.49 11.12
CA GLU A 110 -1.34 -17.82 11.60
C GLU A 110 -2.23 -18.61 10.60
N SER A 111 -2.57 -18.02 9.45
CA SER A 111 -3.31 -18.74 8.41
C SER A 111 -2.51 -19.93 7.89
N ASN A 112 -3.17 -21.06 7.63
CA ASN A 112 -2.55 -22.26 7.05
C ASN A 112 -1.85 -21.96 5.70
N SER A 113 -2.30 -20.94 4.98
CA SER A 113 -1.68 -20.46 3.75
C SER A 113 -0.25 -19.94 3.94
N PHE A 114 0.16 -19.61 5.17
CA PHE A 114 1.50 -19.13 5.53
C PHE A 114 2.28 -20.13 6.42
N SER A 115 1.76 -21.35 6.60
CA SER A 115 2.47 -22.36 7.39
C SER A 115 3.78 -22.79 6.71
N ASP A 116 4.88 -22.88 7.47
CA ASP A 116 6.19 -23.33 6.96
C ASP A 116 6.17 -24.72 6.28
N LYS A 117 5.07 -25.47 6.40
CA LYS A 117 4.91 -26.81 5.83
C LYS A 117 4.64 -26.73 4.32
N GLY A 118 5.70 -26.84 3.52
CA GLY A 118 5.61 -26.94 2.07
C GLY A 118 5.54 -25.61 1.33
N LEU A 119 5.75 -24.49 2.03
CA LEU A 119 5.81 -23.14 1.46
C LEU A 119 7.23 -22.71 1.08
N ILE A 120 7.31 -21.88 0.04
CA ILE A 120 8.53 -21.19 -0.41
C ILE A 120 8.60 -19.77 0.18
N CYS A 121 7.46 -19.15 0.51
CA CYS A 121 7.40 -17.77 0.99
C CYS A 121 7.11 -17.69 2.50
N LYS A 122 7.94 -16.95 3.24
CA LYS A 122 7.74 -16.61 4.67
C LYS A 122 7.34 -15.15 4.82
N ILE A 123 6.49 -14.84 5.79
CA ILE A 123 6.26 -13.45 6.19
C ILE A 123 7.49 -12.99 6.97
N ILE A 124 8.19 -11.98 6.46
CA ILE A 124 9.41 -11.44 7.07
C ILE A 124 9.19 -10.06 7.74
N GLY A 125 8.04 -9.44 7.51
CA GLY A 125 7.67 -8.15 8.09
C GLY A 125 6.25 -7.73 7.72
N ALA A 126 5.68 -6.81 8.48
CA ALA A 126 4.38 -6.20 8.20
C ALA A 126 4.32 -4.81 8.82
N LYS A 127 3.67 -3.86 8.14
CA LYS A 127 3.48 -2.47 8.58
C LYS A 127 2.02 -2.07 8.39
N TYR A 128 1.54 -1.16 9.24
CA TYR A 128 0.18 -0.64 9.21
C TYR A 128 0.24 0.86 8.98
N PHE A 129 -0.63 1.36 8.10
CA PHE A 129 -0.72 2.77 7.74
C PHE A 129 -2.15 3.25 7.98
N ASN A 130 -2.27 4.35 8.72
CA ASN A 130 -3.53 5.02 8.99
C ASN A 130 -3.25 6.50 9.23
N ILE A 131 -2.94 7.21 8.14
CA ILE A 131 -2.53 8.63 8.17
C ILE A 131 -3.66 9.53 8.68
N GLU A 132 -4.90 9.26 8.28
CA GLU A 132 -6.05 10.08 8.70
C GLU A 132 -6.53 9.75 10.13
N GLY A 133 -6.03 8.68 10.74
CA GLY A 133 -6.42 8.24 12.09
C GLY A 133 -7.86 7.71 12.17
N ALA A 134 -8.51 7.45 11.04
CA ALA A 134 -9.91 7.03 10.97
C ALA A 134 -10.02 5.50 11.14
N ASN A 135 -10.13 5.03 12.38
CA ASN A 135 -10.33 3.60 12.67
C ASN A 135 -11.80 3.18 12.52
N SER A 136 -12.03 2.04 11.86
CA SER A 136 -13.33 1.33 11.96
C SER A 136 -13.39 0.58 13.30
N LYS A 137 -14.59 0.36 13.86
CA LYS A 137 -14.73 -0.38 15.13
C LYS A 137 -14.33 -1.84 15.02
N ASP A 138 -14.37 -2.39 13.81
CA ASP A 138 -14.09 -3.79 13.51
C ASP A 138 -12.63 -3.99 13.05
N ASP A 139 -11.87 -2.89 12.93
CA ASP A 139 -10.46 -2.94 12.51
C ASP A 139 -9.53 -3.18 13.70
N ILE A 140 -8.42 -3.87 13.44
CA ILE A 140 -7.35 -4.05 14.41
C ILE A 140 -6.30 -3.00 14.08
N ILE A 141 -5.93 -2.14 15.05
CA ILE A 141 -4.85 -1.15 14.88
C ILE A 141 -3.48 -1.85 14.87
N SER A 142 -3.23 -2.62 13.83
CA SER A 142 -2.03 -3.41 13.59
C SER A 142 -2.02 -3.90 12.14
N PRO A 143 -0.89 -4.43 11.64
CA PRO A 143 -0.85 -5.03 10.30
C PRO A 143 -1.68 -6.33 10.15
N ARG A 144 -2.38 -6.76 11.21
CA ARG A 144 -3.20 -7.97 11.18
C ARG A 144 -4.46 -7.75 10.38
N ASP A 145 -4.76 -8.73 9.54
CA ASP A 145 -5.99 -8.74 8.76
C ASP A 145 -7.20 -9.09 9.65
N ALA A 146 -8.12 -8.14 9.80
CA ALA A 146 -9.40 -8.34 10.47
C ALA A 146 -10.53 -8.72 9.50
N GLU A 147 -10.31 -8.54 8.19
CA GLU A 147 -11.34 -8.61 7.16
C GLU A 147 -11.23 -9.91 6.33
N GLY A 148 -10.00 -10.35 6.02
CA GLY A 148 -9.69 -11.59 5.32
C GLY A 148 -9.15 -11.39 3.89
N HIS A 149 -9.33 -10.22 3.31
CA HIS A 149 -8.97 -9.86 1.94
C HIS A 149 -7.47 -9.81 1.76
N GLY A 150 -6.75 -9.07 2.62
CA GLY A 150 -5.30 -9.01 2.53
C GLY A 150 -4.62 -10.36 2.71
N SER A 151 -5.12 -11.21 3.61
CA SER A 151 -4.65 -12.59 3.77
C SER A 151 -4.94 -13.43 2.53
N HIS A 152 -6.11 -13.28 1.92
CA HIS A 152 -6.47 -13.97 0.69
C HIS A 152 -5.59 -13.53 -0.49
N THR A 153 -5.40 -12.23 -0.68
CA THR A 153 -4.50 -11.66 -1.71
C THR A 153 -3.06 -12.14 -1.50
N ALA A 154 -2.53 -12.02 -0.29
CA ALA A 154 -1.18 -12.45 0.06
C ALA A 154 -0.98 -13.96 -0.17
N SER A 155 -1.97 -14.80 0.13
CA SER A 155 -1.89 -16.24 -0.11
C SER A 155 -1.84 -16.62 -1.59
N THR A 156 -2.49 -15.81 -2.45
CA THR A 156 -2.47 -16.00 -3.91
C THR A 156 -1.07 -15.75 -4.47
N ILE A 157 -0.38 -14.73 -3.95
CA ILE A 157 0.99 -14.35 -4.35
C ILE A 157 2.01 -15.33 -3.79
N ALA A 158 1.90 -15.71 -2.50
CA ALA A 158 2.75 -16.71 -1.86
C ALA A 158 2.64 -18.10 -2.53
N GLY A 159 1.58 -18.32 -3.33
CA GLY A 159 1.59 -19.31 -4.40
C GLY A 159 1.41 -20.76 -3.94
N ASN A 160 0.72 -20.99 -2.83
CA ASN A 160 0.22 -22.32 -2.49
C ASN A 160 -1.08 -22.61 -3.25
N LEU A 161 -1.06 -23.62 -4.12
CA LEU A 161 -2.27 -24.11 -4.76
C LEU A 161 -3.11 -24.91 -3.74
N VAL A 162 -4.21 -24.34 -3.27
CA VAL A 162 -5.20 -25.08 -2.47
C VAL A 162 -6.13 -25.82 -3.42
N LYS A 163 -6.03 -27.16 -3.46
CA LYS A 163 -7.02 -27.98 -4.18
C LYS A 163 -8.40 -27.77 -3.57
N SER A 164 -9.41 -27.55 -4.40
CA SER A 164 -10.82 -27.48 -3.98
C SER A 164 -11.23 -26.31 -3.08
N ALA A 165 -10.41 -25.26 -2.93
CA ALA A 165 -10.99 -23.97 -2.56
C ALA A 165 -12.02 -23.61 -3.63
N SER A 166 -13.20 -23.05 -3.34
CA SER A 166 -14.02 -22.47 -4.41
C SER A 166 -14.99 -21.42 -3.90
N LEU A 167 -15.17 -20.33 -4.65
CA LEU A 167 -16.28 -19.41 -4.39
C LEU A 167 -17.56 -20.06 -4.90
N LEU A 168 -18.38 -20.59 -3.99
CA LEU A 168 -19.74 -21.09 -4.26
C LEU A 168 -19.82 -22.06 -5.45
N GLY A 169 -18.75 -22.80 -5.75
CA GLY A 169 -18.67 -23.72 -6.89
C GLY A 169 -18.41 -23.07 -8.26
N PHE A 170 -18.35 -21.73 -8.36
CA PHE A 170 -18.09 -21.01 -9.62
C PHE A 170 -16.62 -20.63 -9.83
N ALA A 171 -15.81 -20.59 -8.76
CA ALA A 171 -14.39 -20.27 -8.86
C ALA A 171 -13.55 -21.18 -7.98
N SER A 172 -13.18 -22.37 -8.49
CA SER A 172 -12.25 -23.26 -7.81
C SER A 172 -10.88 -22.55 -7.60
N GLY A 173 -10.53 -22.24 -6.36
CA GLY A 173 -9.29 -21.62 -5.92
C GLY A 173 -9.44 -20.32 -5.13
N THR A 174 -10.65 -19.78 -4.91
CA THR A 174 -10.84 -18.35 -4.60
C THR A 174 -11.93 -18.06 -3.56
N ALA A 175 -11.74 -17.04 -2.71
CA ALA A 175 -12.77 -16.37 -1.92
C ALA A 175 -13.02 -14.95 -2.47
N PRO A 176 -14.27 -14.48 -2.62
CA PRO A 176 -14.57 -13.12 -3.06
C PRO A 176 -14.43 -12.12 -1.92
N CYS A 177 -13.91 -10.94 -2.24
CA CYS A 177 -14.03 -9.76 -1.37
C CYS A 177 -15.49 -9.30 -1.34
N TRP A 178 -16.07 -9.19 -0.15
CA TRP A 178 -17.45 -8.71 0.05
C TRP A 178 -17.49 -7.50 0.99
N ILE A 179 -16.49 -6.61 1.05
CA ILE A 179 -16.55 -5.48 1.97
C ILE A 179 -16.03 -4.17 1.34
N LYS A 180 -16.84 -3.11 1.47
CA LYS A 180 -16.58 -1.73 1.01
C LYS A 180 -15.63 -0.95 1.95
N ILE A 181 -14.58 -1.59 2.47
CA ILE A 181 -13.53 -0.86 3.18
C ILE A 181 -12.50 -0.48 2.13
N GLY A 182 -12.62 0.74 1.61
CA GLY A 182 -11.62 1.29 0.72
C GLY A 182 -10.35 1.68 1.46
N CYS A 183 -9.19 1.32 0.93
CA CYS A 183 -7.93 1.88 1.40
C CYS A 183 -7.82 3.34 0.95
N PRO A 184 -7.53 4.30 1.85
CA PRO A 184 -7.14 5.64 1.43
C PRO A 184 -5.89 5.58 0.53
N GLU A 185 -5.88 6.34 -0.56
CA GLU A 185 -4.75 6.41 -1.49
C GLU A 185 -3.47 6.90 -0.79
N VAL A 186 -3.60 7.74 0.25
CA VAL A 186 -2.47 8.18 1.09
C VAL A 186 -1.83 7.02 1.86
N ASP A 187 -2.62 6.08 2.38
CA ASP A 187 -2.09 4.93 3.11
C ASP A 187 -1.43 3.95 2.14
N ALA A 188 -2.03 3.76 0.95
CA ALA A 188 -1.41 2.98 -0.13
C ALA A 188 -0.07 3.60 -0.58
N LEU A 189 -0.02 4.93 -0.75
CA LEU A 189 1.21 5.64 -1.13
C LEU A 189 2.28 5.57 -0.04
N ALA A 190 1.88 5.61 1.24
CA ALA A 190 2.79 5.36 2.36
C ALA A 190 3.37 3.94 2.31
N ALA A 191 2.52 2.95 2.00
CA ALA A 191 2.95 1.57 1.83
C ALA A 191 3.93 1.41 0.65
N PHE A 192 3.70 2.06 -0.49
CA PHE A 192 4.67 2.10 -1.59
C PHE A 192 6.00 2.73 -1.17
N ASN A 193 5.95 3.87 -0.49
CA ASN A 193 7.13 4.59 -0.03
C ASN A 193 7.97 3.76 0.96
N GLU A 194 7.33 2.96 1.81
CA GLU A 194 8.02 2.06 2.73
C GLU A 194 8.51 0.79 2.04
N ALA A 195 7.71 0.18 1.16
CA ALA A 195 8.08 -1.05 0.45
C ALA A 195 9.34 -0.85 -0.42
N ILE A 196 9.42 0.26 -1.15
CA ILE A 196 10.60 0.59 -1.95
C ILE A 196 11.81 0.83 -1.03
N ALA A 197 11.62 1.54 0.08
CA ALA A 197 12.69 1.80 1.04
C ALA A 197 13.20 0.53 1.75
N ASP A 198 12.32 -0.45 1.96
CA ASP A 198 12.66 -1.76 2.53
C ASP A 198 13.31 -2.71 1.48
N GLY A 199 13.39 -2.30 0.21
CA GLY A 199 14.03 -3.09 -0.85
C GLY A 199 13.17 -4.24 -1.37
N VAL A 200 11.84 -4.09 -1.38
CA VAL A 200 10.91 -5.04 -2.01
C VAL A 200 11.17 -5.12 -3.52
N ASP A 201 11.27 -6.35 -4.06
CA ASP A 201 11.51 -6.59 -5.48
C ASP A 201 10.24 -6.45 -6.32
N ILE A 202 9.11 -6.97 -5.82
CA ILE A 202 7.80 -6.94 -6.51
C ILE A 202 6.73 -6.50 -5.52
N ILE A 203 5.98 -5.46 -5.90
CA ILE A 203 4.82 -5.00 -5.15
C ILE A 203 3.55 -5.52 -5.81
N SER A 204 2.73 -6.21 -5.04
CA SER A 204 1.34 -6.47 -5.38
C SER A 204 0.45 -5.56 -4.54
N ILE A 205 -0.53 -4.94 -5.19
CA ILE A 205 -1.51 -4.07 -4.56
C ILE A 205 -2.90 -4.53 -4.95
N SER A 206 -3.80 -4.51 -3.99
CA SER A 206 -5.24 -4.63 -4.21
C SER A 206 -5.89 -3.30 -3.85
N ALA A 207 -6.61 -2.70 -4.80
CA ALA A 207 -7.17 -1.36 -4.67
C ALA A 207 -8.54 -1.26 -5.33
#